data_AF-A0A915Q0H7-F1
#
_entry.id   AF-A0A915Q0H7-F1
#
_cell.length_a   1.000
_cell.length_b   1.000
_cell.length_c   1.000
_cell.angle_alpha   90.00
_cell.angle_beta   90.00
_cell.angle_gamma   90.00
#
_symmetry.space_group_name_H-M   'P 1'
#
loop_
_entity.id
_entity.type
_entity.pdbx_description
1 polymer ?
#
loop_
_entity_poly.entity_id
_entity_poly.type
_entity_poly.pdbx_seq_one_letter_code
_entity_poly.pdbx_strand_id
1 'polypeptide(L)'
;MKAIISNTLRLLRLQPASNNGTVHVRCELQAIPKFYGSRRHSKMDTDVKITDDGLPKDYRLHVFKVSSRRLDSVISKAIGKGRGQTEKLILTGKVQINEEDTPKKVAYYVQENDIIDIWKQPVEGNIKLAEVHRVEIINYTLTEQGYDINLKSWKNFYVRNWLNKK
;
A
#
# COMPACT_ATOMS: atom_id res chain seq x y z
N MET A 1 -2.02 62.15 16.10
CA MET A 1 -3.19 62.03 16.98
C MET A 1 -4.27 61.27 16.22
N LYS A 2 -4.30 59.94 16.36
CA LYS A 2 -5.40 59.14 16.93
C LYS A 2 -6.77 59.39 16.27
N ALA A 3 -7.14 58.51 15.34
CA ALA A 3 -8.52 58.28 14.95
C ALA A 3 -9.02 56.98 15.60
N ILE A 4 -10.24 57.08 16.12
CA ILE A 4 -11.01 56.14 16.92
C ILE A 4 -11.94 55.36 15.97
N ILE A 5 -11.96 54.03 16.02
CA ILE A 5 -13.15 53.24 15.71
C ILE A 5 -13.23 52.09 16.73
N SER A 6 -14.36 52.03 17.43
CA SER A 6 -14.72 51.08 18.48
C SER A 6 -15.69 50.02 17.95
N ASN A 7 -15.94 49.01 18.79
CA ASN A 7 -17.06 48.04 18.79
C ASN A 7 -16.92 46.84 17.85
N THR A 8 -17.18 45.59 18.24
CA THR A 8 -17.81 45.00 19.44
C THR A 8 -17.59 43.48 19.38
N LEU A 9 -17.07 42.85 20.44
CA LEU A 9 -17.08 41.40 20.59
C LEU A 9 -18.25 41.00 21.51
N ARG A 10 -19.26 40.33 20.94
CA ARG A 10 -20.38 39.77 21.72
C ARG A 10 -20.00 38.38 22.26
N LEU A 11 -19.93 38.32 23.59
CA LEU A 11 -19.97 37.11 24.41
C LEU A 11 -21.38 36.53 24.45
N LEU A 12 -21.50 35.21 24.27
CA LEU A 12 -22.59 34.38 24.82
C LEU A 12 -21.94 33.05 25.25
N ARG A 13 -21.54 32.90 26.52
CA ARG A 13 -22.28 32.26 27.63
C ARG A 13 -22.94 30.92 27.24
N LEU A 14 -22.27 29.84 27.63
CA LEU A 14 -22.82 28.49 27.76
C LEU A 14 -23.40 28.31 29.18
N GLN A 15 -24.62 27.81 29.28
CA GLN A 15 -25.09 27.03 30.44
C GLN A 15 -26.03 25.90 29.99
N PRO A 16 -26.14 24.81 30.79
CA PRO A 16 -26.70 23.52 30.36
C PRO A 16 -28.11 23.24 30.94
N ALA A 17 -28.91 22.44 30.21
CA ALA A 17 -30.06 21.69 30.72
C ALA A 17 -30.32 20.55 29.71
N SER A 18 -30.20 19.27 30.07
CA SER A 18 -31.13 18.42 30.83
C SER A 18 -32.35 17.94 30.01
N ASN A 19 -32.43 16.60 29.93
CA ASN A 19 -33.57 15.71 29.69
C ASN A 19 -33.95 15.26 28.27
N ASN A 20 -33.71 13.96 28.08
CA ASN A 20 -34.61 12.91 27.60
C ASN A 20 -35.30 13.08 26.24
N GLY A 21 -34.79 12.34 25.25
CA GLY A 21 -35.50 12.02 24.02
C GLY A 21 -34.77 10.92 23.27
N THR A 22 -35.35 9.72 23.27
CA THR A 22 -34.99 8.60 22.38
C THR A 22 -35.00 9.07 20.93
N VAL A 23 -33.85 9.08 20.26
CA VAL A 23 -33.76 9.33 18.82
C VAL A 23 -33.11 8.12 18.16
N HIS A 24 -33.92 7.43 17.36
CA HIS A 24 -33.48 6.46 16.37
C HIS A 24 -32.41 7.10 15.47
N VAL A 25 -31.17 6.63 15.55
CA VAL A 25 -30.14 6.97 14.56
C VAL A 25 -30.43 6.17 13.30
N ARG A 26 -31.24 6.75 12.39
CA ARG A 26 -31.25 6.37 10.97
C ARG A 26 -30.14 7.17 10.29
N CYS A 27 -28.96 6.56 10.15
CA CYS A 27 -27.95 7.05 9.20
C CYS A 27 -28.45 6.77 7.79
N GLU A 28 -29.05 7.78 7.15
CA GLU A 28 -29.32 7.76 5.72
C GLU A 28 -27.99 7.85 4.95
N LEU A 29 -27.64 6.76 4.28
CA LEU A 29 -26.55 6.69 3.31
C LEU A 29 -26.94 7.52 2.08
N GLN A 30 -26.46 8.76 2.00
CA GLN A 30 -26.49 9.50 0.74
C GLN A 30 -25.42 8.91 -0.19
N ALA A 31 -25.89 8.41 -1.32
CA ALA A 31 -25.12 7.69 -2.32
C ALA A 31 -24.00 8.56 -2.91
N ILE A 32 -22.74 8.15 -2.67
CA ILE A 32 -21.57 8.70 -3.37
C ILE A 32 -21.58 8.12 -4.80
N PRO A 33 -21.59 8.94 -5.86
CA PRO A 33 -21.54 8.44 -7.22
C PRO A 33 -20.21 7.71 -7.46
N LYS A 34 -20.32 6.44 -7.86
CA LYS A 34 -19.20 5.57 -8.23
C LYS A 34 -18.55 6.08 -9.51
N PHE A 35 -17.53 6.93 -9.38
CA PHE A 35 -16.58 7.15 -10.47
C PHE A 35 -15.72 5.89 -10.64
N TYR A 36 -16.14 5.00 -11.55
CA TYR A 36 -15.25 4.01 -12.13
C TYR A 36 -14.28 4.71 -13.09
N GLY A 37 -13.28 5.36 -12.50
CA GLY A 37 -12.12 5.82 -13.23
C GLY A 37 -11.26 4.62 -13.59
N SER A 38 -11.54 4.02 -14.74
CA SER A 38 -10.64 3.06 -15.40
C SER A 38 -9.34 3.78 -15.75
N ARG A 39 -8.39 3.81 -14.80
CA ARG A 39 -7.01 4.23 -15.07
C ARG A 39 -6.41 3.22 -16.03
N ARG A 40 -6.44 3.55 -17.32
CA ARG A 40 -5.63 2.90 -18.35
C ARG A 40 -4.19 2.99 -17.89
N HIS A 41 -3.64 1.85 -17.52
CA HIS A 41 -2.24 1.68 -17.16
C HIS A 41 -1.42 2.01 -18.40
N SER A 42 -0.80 3.20 -18.43
CA SER A 42 0.14 3.58 -19.47
C SER A 42 1.31 2.61 -19.41
N LYS A 43 1.44 1.77 -20.43
CA LYS A 43 2.54 0.82 -20.59
C LYS A 43 3.79 1.65 -20.92
N MET A 44 4.58 2.00 -19.90
CA MET A 44 5.93 2.54 -20.10
C MET A 44 6.84 1.34 -20.38
N ASP A 45 7.34 1.24 -21.62
CA ASP A 45 8.41 0.31 -21.96
C ASP A 45 9.73 0.86 -21.41
N THR A 46 10.20 0.25 -20.33
CA THR A 46 11.54 0.49 -19.80
C THR A 46 12.48 -0.51 -20.48
N ASP A 47 13.31 -0.02 -21.41
CA ASP A 47 14.33 -0.80 -22.13
C ASP A 47 15.46 -1.20 -21.17
N VAL A 48 15.24 -2.26 -20.41
CA VAL A 48 16.29 -2.95 -19.65
C VAL A 48 16.73 -4.13 -20.50
N LYS A 49 17.97 -4.10 -21.01
CA LYS A 49 18.58 -5.23 -21.72
C LYS A 49 18.70 -6.43 -20.78
N ILE A 50 17.78 -7.37 -20.91
CA ILE A 50 17.75 -8.62 -20.15
C ILE A 50 18.03 -9.73 -21.15
N THR A 51 19.01 -10.58 -20.84
CA THR A 51 19.36 -11.76 -21.64
C THR A 51 18.12 -12.64 -21.80
N ASP A 52 17.70 -12.85 -23.04
CA ASP A 52 16.47 -13.58 -23.40
C ASP A 52 16.77 -15.09 -23.40
N ASP A 53 16.17 -15.82 -22.46
CA ASP A 53 16.30 -17.26 -22.29
C ASP A 53 15.29 -18.06 -23.14
N GLY A 54 14.49 -17.38 -23.97
CA GLY A 54 13.49 -18.01 -24.83
C GLY A 54 12.26 -18.54 -24.07
N LEU A 55 12.18 -18.33 -22.75
CA LEU A 55 10.99 -18.62 -21.96
C LEU A 55 10.06 -17.39 -21.93
N PRO A 56 8.72 -17.59 -21.91
CA PRO A 56 7.80 -16.50 -21.64
C PRO A 56 8.15 -15.83 -20.32
N LYS A 57 8.31 -14.52 -20.40
CA LYS A 57 8.65 -13.68 -19.25
C LYS A 57 7.47 -13.65 -18.27
N ASP A 58 7.58 -14.45 -17.20
CA ASP A 58 6.52 -14.59 -16.19
C ASP A 58 6.35 -13.37 -15.27
N TYR A 59 7.19 -12.34 -15.43
CA TYR A 59 7.12 -11.10 -14.67
C TYR A 59 6.66 -9.90 -15.48
N ARG A 60 5.98 -9.00 -14.77
CA ARG A 60 5.57 -7.70 -15.30
C ARG A 60 6.46 -6.61 -14.72
N LEU A 61 6.97 -5.75 -15.60
CA LEU A 61 7.65 -4.53 -15.21
C LEU A 61 6.62 -3.46 -14.85
N HIS A 62 6.82 -2.81 -13.71
CA HIS A 62 5.98 -1.73 -13.22
C HIS A 62 6.83 -0.55 -12.74
N VAL A 63 6.33 0.65 -12.98
CA VAL A 63 6.86 1.89 -12.41
C VAL A 63 5.82 2.42 -11.43
N PHE A 64 6.17 2.47 -10.14
CA PHE A 64 5.30 2.98 -9.10
C PHE A 64 5.76 4.33 -8.60
N LYS A 65 4.88 5.31 -8.72
CA LYS A 65 5.03 6.63 -8.11
C LYS A 65 4.59 6.58 -6.66
N VAL A 66 5.53 6.75 -5.74
CA VAL A 66 5.29 6.72 -4.29
C VAL A 66 5.95 7.91 -3.62
N SER A 67 5.36 8.42 -2.55
CA SER A 67 5.95 9.55 -1.81
C SER A 67 7.17 9.14 -0.97
N SER A 68 7.35 7.85 -0.68
CA SER A 68 8.44 7.35 0.15
C SER A 68 8.82 5.92 -0.22
N ARG A 69 10.07 5.54 0.10
CA ARG A 69 10.59 4.16 -0.02
C ARG A 69 10.14 3.22 1.08
N ARG A 70 9.16 3.61 1.91
CA ARG A 70 8.67 2.76 2.99
C ARG A 70 8.01 1.51 2.42
N LEU A 71 8.27 0.37 3.03
CA LEU A 71 7.75 -0.94 2.63
C LEU A 71 6.23 -0.93 2.44
N ASP A 72 5.50 -0.36 3.40
CA ASP A 72 4.03 -0.27 3.34
C ASP A 72 3.52 0.53 2.13
N SER A 73 4.24 1.59 1.75
CA SER A 73 3.89 2.42 0.60
C SER A 73 4.10 1.66 -0.71
N VAL A 74 5.22 0.97 -0.86
CA VAL A 74 5.53 0.17 -2.05
C VAL A 74 4.56 -1.00 -2.19
N ILE A 75 4.35 -1.78 -1.13
CA ILE A 75 3.45 -2.94 -1.14
C ILE A 75 2.00 -2.53 -1.41
N SER A 76 1.54 -1.41 -0.85
CA SER A 76 0.17 -0.92 -1.10
C SER A 76 -0.10 -0.69 -2.60
N LYS A 77 0.90 -0.19 -3.33
CA LYS A 77 0.83 -0.01 -4.78
C LYS A 77 0.94 -1.34 -5.53
N ALA A 78 1.83 -2.23 -5.09
CA ALA A 78 2.03 -3.54 -5.70
C ALA A 78 0.77 -4.43 -5.66
N ILE A 79 0.13 -4.53 -4.49
CA ILE A 79 -1.09 -5.33 -4.34
C ILE A 79 -2.34 -4.56 -4.80
N GLY A 80 -2.26 -3.22 -4.85
CA GLY A 80 -3.42 -2.36 -5.10
C GLY A 80 -4.41 -2.31 -3.93
N LYS A 81 -3.94 -2.60 -2.71
CA LYS A 81 -4.74 -2.53 -1.47
C LYS A 81 -4.45 -1.25 -0.69
N GLY A 82 -5.39 -0.84 0.16
CA GLY A 82 -5.19 0.30 1.05
C GLY A 82 -4.02 0.11 2.03
N ARG A 83 -3.45 1.23 2.52
CA ARG A 83 -2.31 1.21 3.45
C ARG A 83 -2.58 0.42 4.74
N GLY A 84 -3.77 0.57 5.34
CA GLY A 84 -4.11 -0.18 6.57
C GLY A 84 -4.18 -1.71 6.39
N GLN A 85 -4.62 -2.19 5.23
CA GLN A 85 -4.60 -3.63 4.92
C GLN A 85 -3.16 -4.11 4.72
N THR A 86 -2.33 -3.29 4.09
CA THR A 86 -0.91 -3.58 3.86
C THR A 86 -0.15 -3.66 5.18
N GLU A 87 -0.40 -2.71 6.08
CA GLU A 87 0.19 -2.70 7.42
C GLU A 87 -0.21 -3.95 8.21
N LYS A 88 -1.49 -4.36 8.14
CA LYS A 88 -1.93 -5.63 8.75
C LYS A 88 -1.18 -6.83 8.19
N LEU A 89 -0.91 -6.89 6.88
CA LEU A 89 -0.13 -7.98 6.29
C LEU A 89 1.31 -8.01 6.83
N ILE A 90 1.96 -6.85 6.93
CA ILE A 90 3.32 -6.75 7.46
C ILE A 90 3.36 -7.16 8.94
N LEU A 91 2.43 -6.65 9.76
CA LEU A 91 2.37 -6.95 11.19
C LEU A 91 2.03 -8.42 11.50
N THR A 92 1.25 -9.07 10.61
CA THR A 92 0.90 -10.50 10.72
C THR A 92 2.00 -11.43 10.19
N GLY A 93 3.13 -10.90 9.70
CA GLY A 93 4.24 -11.70 9.18
C GLY A 93 3.98 -12.30 7.79
N LYS A 94 2.97 -11.80 7.07
CA LYS A 94 2.64 -12.23 5.71
C LYS A 94 3.52 -11.60 4.63
N VAL A 95 4.56 -10.89 5.04
CA VAL A 95 5.53 -10.25 4.15
C VAL A 95 6.92 -10.68 4.58
N GLN A 96 7.71 -11.15 3.62
CA GLN A 96 9.10 -11.57 3.78
C GLN A 96 9.98 -10.71 2.86
N ILE A 97 11.19 -10.36 3.30
CA ILE A 97 12.15 -9.59 2.50
C ILE A 97 13.42 -10.42 2.39
N ASN A 98 13.96 -10.58 1.18
CA ASN A 98 15.19 -11.31 0.89
C ASN A 98 15.23 -12.72 1.47
N GLU A 99 14.07 -13.41 1.48
CA GLU A 99 13.90 -14.75 2.10
C GLU A 99 14.23 -14.80 3.61
N GLU A 100 14.32 -13.65 4.26
CA GLU A 100 14.46 -13.50 5.71
C GLU A 100 13.13 -13.10 6.33
N ASP A 101 12.80 -13.68 7.49
CA ASP A 101 11.63 -13.27 8.26
C ASP A 101 11.79 -11.80 8.62
N THR A 102 11.03 -10.94 7.93
CA THR A 102 11.11 -9.51 8.18
C THR A 102 10.81 -9.29 9.66
N PRO A 103 11.68 -8.60 10.43
CA PRO A 103 11.27 -8.13 11.74
C PRO A 103 9.99 -7.32 11.51
N LYS A 104 8.97 -7.46 12.37
CA LYS A 104 7.64 -6.81 12.27
C LYS A 104 7.73 -5.27 12.29
N LYS A 105 8.40 -4.70 11.30
CA LYS A 105 8.84 -3.32 11.17
C LYS A 105 8.22 -2.79 9.90
N VAL A 106 7.07 -2.15 10.07
CA VAL A 106 6.36 -1.43 9.01
C VAL A 106 7.24 -0.33 8.39
N ALA A 107 8.20 0.19 9.16
CA ALA A 107 9.08 1.28 8.78
C ALA A 107 10.35 0.86 8.01
N TYR A 108 10.42 -0.34 7.44
CA TYR A 108 11.56 -0.72 6.59
C TYR A 108 11.59 0.13 5.32
N TYR A 109 12.78 0.58 4.92
CA TYR A 109 13.01 1.33 3.68
C TYR A 109 13.58 0.39 2.63
N VAL A 110 12.88 0.22 1.52
CA VAL A 110 13.29 -0.68 0.44
C VAL A 110 14.57 -0.18 -0.23
N GLN A 111 15.47 -1.10 -0.52
CA GLN A 111 16.69 -0.87 -1.28
C GLN A 111 16.57 -1.45 -2.69
N GLU A 112 17.52 -1.08 -3.54
CA GLU A 112 17.67 -1.70 -4.85
C GLU A 112 18.02 -3.19 -4.67
N ASN A 113 17.50 -4.03 -5.55
CA ASN A 113 17.64 -5.49 -5.54
C ASN A 113 16.97 -6.21 -4.36
N ASP A 114 16.18 -5.51 -3.53
CA ASP A 114 15.36 -6.17 -2.52
C ASP A 114 14.28 -7.04 -3.18
N ILE A 115 14.15 -8.28 -2.70
CA ILE A 115 13.10 -9.24 -3.07
C ILE A 115 12.06 -9.26 -1.96
N ILE A 116 10.83 -8.88 -2.27
CA ILE A 116 9.72 -8.80 -1.34
C ILE A 116 8.69 -9.84 -1.72
N ASP A 117 8.45 -10.80 -0.83
CA ASP A 117 7.44 -11.84 -0.99
C ASP A 117 6.23 -11.54 -0.12
N ILE A 118 5.06 -11.43 -0.77
CA ILE A 118 3.79 -11.17 -0.10
C ILE A 118 2.95 -12.45 -0.15
N TRP A 119 2.72 -13.03 1.02
CA TRP A 119 1.92 -14.23 1.16
C TRP A 119 0.47 -14.02 0.74
N LYS A 120 -0.04 -14.89 -0.14
CA LYS A 120 -1.46 -14.90 -0.54
C LYS A 120 -2.23 -16.03 0.14
N GLN A 121 -1.79 -17.27 -0.11
CA GLN A 121 -2.49 -18.49 0.31
C GLN A 121 -1.54 -19.69 0.31
N PRO A 122 -1.82 -20.76 1.09
CA PRO A 122 -1.10 -22.02 0.92
C PRO A 122 -1.47 -22.65 -0.43
N VAL A 123 -0.55 -23.41 -1.02
CA VAL A 123 -0.83 -24.14 -2.25
C VAL A 123 -1.83 -25.26 -1.97
N GLU A 124 -2.88 -25.36 -2.78
CA GLU A 124 -3.88 -26.43 -2.68
C GLU A 124 -3.18 -27.80 -2.81
N GLY A 125 -3.43 -28.69 -1.86
CA GLY A 125 -2.79 -30.01 -1.81
C GLY A 125 -1.35 -30.03 -1.27
N ASN A 126 -0.68 -28.87 -1.08
CA ASN A 126 0.65 -28.82 -0.49
C ASN A 126 0.83 -27.64 0.47
N ILE A 127 0.54 -27.88 1.75
CA ILE A 127 0.69 -26.89 2.83
C ILE A 127 2.13 -26.45 3.10
N LYS A 128 3.13 -27.13 2.52
CA LYS A 128 4.56 -26.76 2.63
C LYS A 128 4.94 -25.66 1.65
N LEU A 129 4.14 -25.43 0.61
CA LEU A 129 4.32 -24.35 -0.35
C LEU A 129 3.28 -23.26 -0.13
N ALA A 130 3.67 -22.03 -0.40
CA ALA A 130 2.80 -20.87 -0.41
C ALA A 130 2.81 -20.24 -1.80
N GLU A 131 1.63 -19.84 -2.26
CA GLU A 131 1.50 -18.91 -3.35
C GLU A 131 1.72 -17.50 -2.82
N VAL A 132 2.61 -16.77 -3.48
CA VAL A 132 3.01 -15.42 -3.11
C VAL A 132 2.95 -14.49 -4.32
N HIS A 133 2.82 -13.20 -4.02
CA HIS A 133 3.09 -12.13 -4.95
C HIS A 133 4.52 -11.65 -4.68
N ARG A 134 5.45 -11.98 -5.57
CA ARG A 134 6.86 -11.58 -5.49
C ARG A 134 7.08 -10.24 -6.19
N VAL A 135 7.81 -9.35 -5.54
CA VAL A 135 8.19 -8.03 -6.03
C VAL A 135 9.70 -7.88 -5.90
N GLU A 136 10.40 -7.61 -6.99
CA GLU A 136 11.84 -7.34 -6.98
C GLU A 136 12.08 -5.87 -7.36
N ILE A 137 12.75 -5.12 -6.49
CA ILE A 137 13.10 -3.73 -6.75
C ILE A 137 14.29 -3.70 -7.70
N ILE A 138 14.14 -3.07 -8.87
CA ILE A 138 15.24 -2.94 -9.84
C ILE A 138 16.08 -1.72 -9.48
N ASN A 139 15.44 -0.56 -9.42
CA ASN A 139 16.04 0.72 -9.07
C ASN A 139 14.94 1.73 -8.72
N TYR A 140 15.35 2.89 -8.22
CA TYR A 140 14.44 4.01 -7.99
C TYR A 140 15.09 5.35 -8.33
N THR A 141 14.27 6.29 -8.77
CA THR A 141 14.68 7.68 -9.03
C THR A 141 13.91 8.63 -8.14
N LEU A 142 14.61 9.55 -7.49
CA LEU A 142 13.98 10.63 -6.72
C LEU A 142 13.48 11.71 -7.70
N THR A 143 12.21 12.06 -7.58
CA THR A 143 11.54 13.10 -8.37
C THR A 143 10.98 14.17 -7.42
N GLU A 144 10.53 15.31 -7.97
CA GLU A 144 9.90 16.37 -7.17
C GLU A 144 8.65 15.91 -6.41
N GLN A 145 7.97 14.86 -6.90
CA GLN A 145 6.74 14.32 -6.31
C GLN A 145 7.00 13.14 -5.36
N GLY A 146 8.24 12.70 -5.21
CA GLY A 146 8.62 11.55 -4.39
C GLY A 146 9.61 10.62 -5.10
N TYR A 147 9.26 9.36 -5.25
CA TYR A 147 10.08 8.32 -5.85
C TYR A 147 9.33 7.62 -6.97
N ASP A 148 10.00 7.45 -8.11
CA ASP A 148 9.58 6.55 -9.18
C ASP A 148 10.37 5.25 -9.03
N ILE A 149 9.70 4.20 -8.54
CA ILE A 149 10.32 2.90 -8.25
C ILE A 149 10.03 1.96 -9.41
N ASN A 150 11.08 1.45 -10.05
CA ASN A 150 10.97 0.42 -11.07
C ASN A 150 11.12 -0.95 -10.41
N LEU A 151 10.18 -1.84 -10.69
CA LEU A 151 10.17 -3.17 -10.11
C LEU A 151 9.66 -4.24 -11.08
N LYS A 152 10.06 -5.48 -10.81
CA LYS A 152 9.47 -6.67 -11.40
C LYS A 152 8.43 -7.23 -10.46
N SER A 153 7.33 -7.72 -11.00
CA SER A 153 6.23 -8.30 -10.24
C SER A 153 5.83 -9.64 -10.82
N TRP A 154 5.82 -10.67 -9.98
CA TRP A 154 5.21 -11.97 -10.26
C TRP A 154 3.96 -12.09 -9.43
N LYS A 155 2.80 -12.17 -10.09
CA LYS A 155 1.53 -12.29 -9.35
C LYS A 155 1.43 -13.63 -8.64
N ASN A 156 1.82 -14.71 -9.32
CA ASN A 156 1.71 -16.07 -8.81
C ASN A 156 3.12 -16.65 -8.80
N PHE A 157 3.74 -16.69 -7.64
CA PHE A 157 5.06 -17.27 -7.43
C PHE A 157 4.97 -18.28 -6.29
N TYR A 158 5.75 -19.37 -6.35
CA TYR A 158 5.70 -20.44 -5.36
C TYR A 158 6.97 -20.48 -4.55
N VAL A 159 6.82 -20.48 -3.24
CA VAL A 159 7.93 -20.51 -2.28
C VAL A 159 7.60 -21.43 -1.11
N ARG A 160 8.63 -21.77 -0.34
CA ARG A 160 8.44 -22.50 0.92
C ARG A 160 7.53 -21.68 1.85
N ASN A 161 6.51 -22.31 2.40
CA ASN A 161 5.55 -21.66 3.28
C ASN A 161 6.20 -21.33 4.64
N TRP A 162 6.63 -20.08 4.81
CA TRP A 162 7.25 -19.61 6.06
C TRP A 162 6.24 -19.38 7.19
N LEU A 163 4.94 -19.33 6.90
CA LEU A 163 3.91 -19.27 7.95
C LEU A 163 3.64 -20.63 8.58
N ASN A 164 4.05 -21.72 7.92
CA ASN A 164 3.85 -23.09 8.38
C ASN A 164 5.20 -23.77 8.69
N LYS A 165 6.04 -23.09 9.48
CA LYS A 165 7.26 -23.67 10.07
C LYS A 165 6.86 -24.54 11.28
N LYS A 166 6.27 -25.70 11.03
CA LYS A 166 6.10 -26.77 12.02
C LYS A 166 6.90 -27.99 11.61
#